data_AF-A0A3B8V420-F1
#
_entry.id   AF-A0A3B8V420-F1
#
_cell.length_a   1.000
_cell.length_b   1.000
_cell.length_c   1.000
_cell.angle_alpha   90.00
_cell.angle_beta   90.00
_cell.angle_gamma   90.00
#
_symmetry.space_group_name_H-M   'P 1'
#
loop_
_entity.id
_entity.type
_entity.pdbx_description
1 polymer ?
#
loop_
_entity_poly.entity_id
_entity_poly.type
_entity_poly.pdbx_seq_one_letter_code
_entity_poly.pdbx_strand_id
1 'polypeptide(L)'
;MTIRSLTLGLVAAALVPAGAAFADDSDGPNLLENAGFEIPIAKTYSTFGEASRNGEFALDSGWSLKMFGCFCAPFNGNGAVSIYDIPVVGGSVYRVGAAALTPAGDQIRNGSWGGIKVEFKDASNTVVAIGERRILEGYDPKMPMEEWIPADFIAYAPENAVSATIVPVYLQAGQDDAGAMYLDDMLLASTKRNAEKPLVNPNFDNGVDYQYLVFPTFNGWTEQYGNVFFDDFNFINGPHSAGMFGSFPDYDGDGQCDPGGVSGLGQIIPDIFEGDQVTLSMSAYTPAPDSIVGTDNFVLQKIEFLGSDPSAPIDSIAGTVMDGTGAFDNDTWHFAEISGTAPAGTTSIRIVAQIVQPDCGAGSIRIDEVDVTVGSGGGGPVACPGDFNDDGVVDGADFGFLFAAWGACAGCAEDLNNDGFVNGIDLGEFLAVWGECPDDNGGGGGGGDPGDCPDCDCCEANGNTSCSDQACTDAVCAVDAICCQFGWDSICAGIAEDECNGCAGP
;
A
#
# COMPACT_ATOMS: atom_id res chain seq x y z
N MET A 1 64.47 -11.36 15.87
CA MET A 1 63.96 -10.54 14.76
C MET A 1 63.53 -11.52 13.68
N THR A 2 62.25 -11.87 13.69
CA THR A 2 61.64 -12.77 12.70
C THR A 2 60.19 -12.33 12.57
N ILE A 3 59.91 -11.74 11.42
CA ILE A 3 58.67 -11.05 11.06
C ILE A 3 57.54 -12.09 10.97
N ARG A 4 56.46 -11.90 11.74
CA ARG A 4 55.20 -12.62 11.52
C ARG A 4 54.44 -11.88 10.43
N SER A 5 54.25 -12.54 9.28
CA SER A 5 53.40 -12.04 8.19
C SER A 5 51.96 -11.87 8.68
N LEU A 6 51.43 -10.66 8.52
CA LEU A 6 50.01 -10.37 8.59
C LEU A 6 49.40 -10.79 7.24
N THR A 7 48.61 -11.85 7.22
CA THR A 7 47.69 -12.12 6.12
C THR A 7 46.48 -11.21 6.29
N LEU A 8 46.45 -10.12 5.51
CA LEU A 8 45.28 -9.27 5.35
C LEU A 8 44.28 -10.06 4.49
N GLY A 9 43.22 -10.60 5.13
CA GLY A 9 42.09 -11.16 4.40
C GLY A 9 41.34 -10.01 3.76
N LEU A 10 41.40 -9.91 2.43
CA LEU A 10 40.49 -9.06 1.66
C LEU A 10 39.10 -9.71 1.81
N VAL A 11 38.25 -9.14 2.66
CA VAL A 11 36.81 -9.39 2.60
C VAL A 11 36.37 -8.74 1.29
N ALA A 12 35.92 -9.55 0.34
CA ALA A 12 35.22 -9.04 -0.82
C ALA A 12 33.94 -8.38 -0.30
N ALA A 13 33.92 -7.04 -0.28
CA ALA A 13 32.68 -6.31 -0.24
C ALA A 13 31.90 -6.77 -1.46
N ALA A 14 30.84 -7.56 -1.23
CA ALA A 14 29.82 -7.72 -2.24
C ALA A 14 29.36 -6.31 -2.61
N LEU A 15 29.48 -5.93 -3.88
CA LEU A 15 28.80 -4.74 -4.36
C LEU A 15 27.31 -5.01 -4.18
N VAL A 16 26.73 -4.44 -3.12
CA VAL A 16 25.32 -4.13 -3.06
C VAL A 16 25.09 -3.12 -4.20
N PRO A 17 24.09 -3.31 -5.08
CA PRO A 17 23.73 -2.26 -6.01
C PRO A 17 23.34 -1.03 -5.18
N ALA A 18 24.04 0.08 -5.43
CA ALA A 18 23.74 1.35 -4.81
C ALA A 18 22.25 1.68 -4.98
N GLY A 19 21.58 1.98 -3.87
CA GLY A 19 20.16 2.28 -3.82
C GLY A 19 19.30 1.04 -3.59
N ALA A 20 19.12 0.64 -2.34
CA ALA A 20 17.85 0.05 -1.93
C ALA A 20 16.80 1.18 -2.02
N ALA A 21 16.35 1.48 -3.25
CA ALA A 21 15.35 2.49 -3.50
C ALA A 21 14.03 1.97 -2.94
N PHE A 22 13.77 2.30 -1.67
CA PHE A 22 12.45 2.13 -1.08
C PHE A 22 11.42 3.00 -1.80
N ALA A 23 11.85 4.14 -2.36
CA ALA A 23 11.01 5.02 -3.14
C ALA A 23 10.98 4.54 -4.60
N ASP A 24 9.77 4.34 -5.12
CA ASP A 24 9.54 4.39 -6.57
C ASP A 24 9.84 5.81 -7.06
N ASP A 25 10.24 5.99 -8.32
CA ASP A 25 10.42 7.33 -8.92
C ASP A 25 9.11 8.14 -8.89
N SER A 26 7.98 7.46 -8.67
CA SER A 26 6.64 8.04 -8.48
C SER A 26 6.33 8.48 -7.05
N ASP A 27 7.14 8.11 -6.04
CA ASP A 27 6.93 8.50 -4.65
C ASP A 27 7.43 9.93 -4.40
N GLY A 28 6.79 10.61 -3.45
CA GLY A 28 7.22 11.94 -3.00
C GLY A 28 8.59 11.92 -2.29
N PRO A 29 9.11 13.11 -1.92
CA PRO A 29 10.36 13.19 -1.19
C PRO A 29 10.26 12.50 0.18
N ASN A 30 11.35 11.91 0.65
CA ASN A 30 11.42 11.35 1.99
C ASN A 30 11.24 12.44 3.04
N LEU A 31 10.18 12.31 3.86
CA LEU A 31 9.79 13.25 4.90
C LEU A 31 10.63 13.11 6.18
N LEU A 32 11.50 12.10 6.26
CA LEU A 32 12.32 11.86 7.45
C LEU A 32 13.62 12.68 7.45
N GLU A 33 13.86 13.38 8.55
CA GLU A 33 15.17 13.94 8.85
C GLU A 33 16.09 12.85 9.38
N ASN A 34 17.31 12.74 8.83
CA ASN A 34 18.33 11.79 9.31
C ASN A 34 17.90 10.31 9.21
N ALA A 35 17.24 9.95 8.10
CA ALA A 35 16.78 8.60 7.77
C ALA A 35 17.87 7.50 7.86
N GLY A 36 19.10 7.83 7.46
CA GLY A 36 20.28 6.95 7.56
C GLY A 36 21.18 7.24 8.76
N PHE A 37 20.69 7.94 9.79
CA PHE A 37 21.39 8.18 11.05
C PHE A 37 22.77 8.88 11.01
N GLU A 38 23.15 9.51 9.90
CA GLU A 38 24.47 10.14 9.70
C GLU A 38 24.81 11.30 10.66
N ILE A 39 23.80 12.02 11.16
CA ILE A 39 24.00 13.04 12.21
C ILE A 39 23.68 12.48 13.60
N PRO A 40 24.14 13.13 14.70
CA PRO A 40 23.89 12.60 16.05
C PRO A 40 22.40 12.35 16.30
N ILE A 41 22.06 11.11 16.65
CA ILE A 41 20.66 10.63 16.75
C ILE A 41 19.79 11.51 17.65
N ALA A 42 20.34 12.03 18.75
CA ALA A 42 19.63 12.91 19.69
C ALA A 42 19.15 14.25 19.10
N LYS A 43 19.52 14.59 17.86
CA LYS A 43 19.00 15.77 17.15
C LYS A 43 17.65 15.53 16.49
N THR A 44 17.35 14.30 16.09
CA THR A 44 16.16 13.95 15.30
C THR A 44 15.32 12.86 15.95
N TYR A 45 15.90 12.03 16.83
CA TYR A 45 15.20 10.97 17.53
C TYR A 45 15.53 10.93 19.03
N SER A 46 14.53 10.59 19.84
CA SER A 46 14.70 10.18 21.23
C SER A 46 14.74 8.65 21.30
N THR A 47 15.80 8.09 21.87
CA THR A 47 15.94 6.64 22.03
C THR A 47 15.24 6.15 23.30
N PHE A 48 14.82 4.88 23.28
CA PHE A 48 14.30 4.14 24.42
C PHE A 48 14.88 2.72 24.44
N GLY A 49 14.98 2.10 25.63
CA GLY A 49 15.72 0.85 25.79
C GLY A 49 17.21 1.03 25.48
N GLU A 50 17.87 -0.02 24.99
CA GLU A 50 19.25 0.07 24.48
C GLU A 50 19.23 0.29 22.97
N ALA A 51 19.18 1.57 22.60
CA ALA A 51 19.25 2.01 21.22
C ALA A 51 20.26 3.14 21.09
N SER A 52 21.15 3.02 20.11
CA SER A 52 22.19 4.02 19.87
C SER A 52 22.67 3.99 18.43
N ARG A 53 23.14 5.14 17.96
CA ARG A 53 23.84 5.22 16.68
C ARG A 53 25.12 4.39 16.72
N ASN A 54 25.35 3.57 15.70
CA ASN A 54 26.47 2.64 15.63
C ASN A 54 27.08 2.60 14.22
N GLY A 55 28.37 2.29 14.11
CA GLY A 55 29.10 2.23 12.82
C GLY A 55 29.76 0.87 12.57
N GLU A 56 29.36 -0.17 13.30
CA GLU A 56 29.82 -1.56 13.10
C GLU A 56 29.21 -2.17 11.85
N PHE A 57 27.91 -1.93 11.65
CA PHE A 57 27.17 -2.24 10.43
C PHE A 57 26.47 -0.96 9.98
N ALA A 58 26.66 -0.58 8.73
CA ALA A 58 25.94 0.49 8.03
C ALA A 58 25.70 -0.01 6.60
N LEU A 59 24.61 0.42 5.97
CA LEU A 59 24.24 -0.05 4.63
C LEU A 59 25.11 0.62 3.57
N ASP A 60 24.84 1.90 3.29
CA ASP A 60 25.53 2.69 2.26
C ASP A 60 26.26 3.92 2.86
N SER A 61 26.24 4.05 4.19
CA SER A 61 26.61 5.23 4.94
C SER A 61 27.65 4.93 6.04
N GLY A 62 27.92 5.89 6.93
CA GLY A 62 28.86 5.71 8.04
C GLY A 62 28.20 5.17 9.31
N TRP A 63 26.87 5.23 9.41
CA TRP A 63 26.14 4.99 10.65
C TRP A 63 24.79 4.33 10.40
N SER A 64 24.33 3.57 11.38
CA SER A 64 22.98 3.04 11.45
C SER A 64 22.45 3.13 12.88
N LEU A 65 21.19 2.78 13.09
CA LEU A 65 20.62 2.59 14.41
C LEU A 65 20.84 1.15 14.88
N LYS A 66 21.62 0.96 15.94
CA LYS A 66 21.70 -0.32 16.64
C LYS A 66 20.69 -0.34 17.78
N MET A 67 19.86 -1.38 17.80
CA MET A 67 18.95 -1.72 18.89
C MET A 67 19.33 -3.10 19.42
N PHE A 68 19.41 -3.24 20.73
CA PHE A 68 19.73 -4.50 21.38
C PHE A 68 19.09 -4.51 22.76
N GLY A 69 19.13 -5.63 23.48
CA GLY A 69 18.39 -5.74 24.74
C GLY A 69 18.95 -4.88 25.89
N CYS A 70 18.08 -4.18 26.63
CA CYS A 70 18.34 -3.79 28.03
C CYS A 70 17.83 -4.83 29.04
N PHE A 71 16.99 -5.79 28.60
CA PHE A 71 16.33 -6.79 29.47
C PHE A 71 15.51 -6.17 30.63
N CYS A 72 15.15 -4.89 30.52
CA CYS A 72 14.76 -4.07 31.66
C CYS A 72 13.75 -2.94 31.38
N ALA A 73 13.30 -2.76 30.13
CA ALA A 73 12.38 -1.70 29.74
C ALA A 73 10.91 -2.18 29.81
N PRO A 74 9.94 -1.27 30.03
CA PRO A 74 8.52 -1.59 29.84
C PRO A 74 8.32 -2.21 28.45
N PHE A 75 7.57 -3.32 28.39
CA PHE A 75 7.20 -4.00 27.14
C PHE A 75 8.36 -4.60 26.33
N ASN A 76 9.55 -4.75 26.92
CA ASN A 76 10.72 -5.37 26.28
C ASN A 76 11.11 -4.75 24.91
N GLY A 77 10.78 -3.47 24.71
CA GLY A 77 11.05 -2.74 23.47
C GLY A 77 12.28 -1.85 23.55
N ASN A 78 13.04 -1.80 22.46
CA ASN A 78 14.20 -0.95 22.26
C ASN A 78 14.05 -0.22 20.93
N GLY A 79 14.43 1.05 20.84
CA GLY A 79 14.26 1.79 19.60
C GLY A 79 14.45 3.28 19.70
N ALA A 80 13.92 3.99 18.71
CA ALA A 80 13.97 5.44 18.66
C ALA A 80 12.62 5.99 18.17
N VAL A 81 12.29 7.20 18.59
CA VAL A 81 11.05 7.90 18.20
C VAL A 81 11.44 9.26 17.63
N SER A 82 10.90 9.65 16.47
CA SER A 82 11.14 10.98 15.92
C SER A 82 10.66 12.09 16.86
N ILE A 83 11.44 13.14 17.01
CA ILE A 83 11.15 14.28 17.92
C ILE A 83 10.89 15.60 17.19
N TYR A 84 10.70 15.53 15.88
CA TYR A 84 10.35 16.65 15.01
C TYR A 84 8.97 16.40 14.39
N ASP A 85 8.33 17.46 13.94
CA ASP A 85 7.01 17.39 13.31
C ASP A 85 7.15 16.85 11.89
N ILE A 86 6.44 15.76 11.59
CA ILE A 86 6.32 15.19 10.25
C ILE A 86 4.90 15.46 9.78
N PRO A 87 4.65 16.47 8.93
CA PRO A 87 3.31 16.76 8.45
C PRO A 87 2.83 15.65 7.51
N VAL A 88 1.56 15.28 7.63
CA VAL A 88 0.88 14.37 6.70
C VAL A 88 -0.50 14.91 6.36
N VAL A 89 -1.07 14.34 5.31
CA VAL A 89 -2.39 14.63 4.78
C VAL A 89 -3.31 13.47 5.11
N GLY A 90 -4.42 13.75 5.80
CA GLY A 90 -5.47 12.76 6.04
C GLY A 90 -6.13 12.32 4.73
N GLY A 91 -6.51 11.05 4.65
CA GLY A 91 -7.06 10.42 3.44
C GLY A 91 -6.00 9.90 2.47
N SER A 92 -4.74 10.28 2.64
CA SER A 92 -3.63 9.86 1.78
C SER A 92 -2.98 8.55 2.24
N VAL A 93 -2.20 7.93 1.34
CA VAL A 93 -1.34 6.79 1.66
C VAL A 93 0.13 7.19 1.61
N TYR A 94 0.95 6.53 2.42
CA TYR A 94 2.37 6.78 2.56
C TYR A 94 3.15 5.48 2.44
N ARG A 95 4.26 5.49 1.72
CA ARG A 95 5.20 4.38 1.76
C ARG A 95 6.10 4.54 2.96
N VAL A 96 6.22 3.46 3.73
CA VAL A 96 7.06 3.37 4.92
C VAL A 96 8.02 2.21 4.75
N GLY A 97 9.31 2.43 4.96
CA GLY A 97 10.30 1.38 4.77
C GLY A 97 11.57 1.61 5.57
N ALA A 98 12.38 0.56 5.65
CA ALA A 98 13.74 0.59 6.18
C ALA A 98 14.50 -0.65 5.75
N ALA A 99 15.83 -0.59 5.83
CA ALA A 99 16.68 -1.77 5.76
C ALA A 99 17.01 -2.24 7.17
N ALA A 100 16.93 -3.53 7.43
CA ALA A 100 17.32 -4.10 8.72
C ALA A 100 18.29 -5.28 8.58
N LEU A 101 19.18 -5.42 9.54
CA LEU A 101 20.18 -6.49 9.62
C LEU A 101 20.28 -7.02 11.04
N THR A 102 20.45 -8.33 11.18
CA THR A 102 20.85 -8.95 12.46
C THR A 102 22.22 -9.63 12.33
N PRO A 103 23.16 -9.42 13.28
CA PRO A 103 24.50 -9.98 13.18
C PRO A 103 24.51 -11.47 13.54
N ALA A 104 25.36 -12.28 12.90
CA ALA A 104 25.42 -13.72 13.16
C ALA A 104 25.88 -14.04 14.60
N GLY A 105 26.68 -13.16 15.21
CA GLY A 105 27.17 -13.30 16.58
C GLY A 105 26.16 -12.95 17.67
N ASP A 106 25.10 -12.18 17.35
CA ASP A 106 24.09 -11.67 18.30
C ASP A 106 22.74 -11.55 17.58
N GLN A 107 22.31 -12.65 16.96
CA GLN A 107 21.13 -12.66 16.11
C GLN A 107 19.83 -12.54 16.93
N ILE A 108 18.77 -11.98 16.33
CA ILE A 108 17.40 -12.09 16.84
C ILE A 108 16.96 -13.57 16.85
N ARG A 109 16.23 -13.98 17.90
CA ARG A 109 15.74 -15.36 18.09
C ARG A 109 14.35 -15.41 18.73
N ASN A 110 13.73 -16.58 18.67
CA ASN A 110 12.44 -16.89 19.30
C ASN A 110 11.35 -15.94 18.80
N GLY A 111 10.40 -15.52 19.64
CA GLY A 111 9.33 -14.60 19.23
C GLY A 111 9.76 -13.14 19.11
N SER A 112 11.05 -12.84 19.23
CA SER A 112 11.54 -11.48 19.10
C SER A 112 11.50 -11.05 17.63
N TRP A 113 11.19 -9.78 17.39
CA TRP A 113 11.11 -9.22 16.05
C TRP A 113 11.62 -7.79 16.00
N GLY A 114 12.06 -7.36 14.83
CA GLY A 114 12.58 -6.03 14.57
C GLY A 114 12.01 -5.43 13.30
N GLY A 115 11.74 -4.13 13.30
CA GLY A 115 11.18 -3.45 12.14
C GLY A 115 10.93 -1.96 12.34
N ILE A 116 9.94 -1.45 11.62
CA ILE A 116 9.59 -0.03 11.60
C ILE A 116 8.08 0.15 11.76
N LYS A 117 7.71 1.14 12.58
CA LYS A 117 6.33 1.56 12.84
C LYS A 117 6.15 3.03 12.48
N VAL A 118 5.00 3.37 11.92
CA VAL A 118 4.49 4.74 11.79
C VAL A 118 3.24 4.90 12.66
N GLU A 119 3.14 6.04 13.35
CA GLU A 119 1.95 6.44 14.10
C GLU A 119 1.41 7.74 13.52
N PHE A 120 0.18 7.71 12.99
CA PHE A 120 -0.52 8.88 12.52
C PHE A 120 -1.29 9.53 13.66
N LYS A 121 -1.22 10.84 13.75
CA LYS A 121 -1.77 11.63 14.85
C LYS A 121 -2.69 12.72 14.36
N ASP A 122 -3.78 12.91 15.10
CA ASP A 122 -4.70 14.03 14.90
C ASP A 122 -4.14 15.36 15.43
N ALA A 123 -4.89 16.44 15.22
CA ALA A 123 -4.52 17.78 15.69
C ALA A 123 -4.42 17.91 17.22
N SER A 124 -4.92 16.92 17.98
CA SER A 124 -4.80 16.83 19.43
C SER A 124 -3.59 15.99 19.87
N ASN A 125 -2.74 15.56 18.93
CA ASN A 125 -1.59 14.68 19.13
C ASN A 125 -1.99 13.28 19.66
N THR A 126 -3.21 12.84 19.37
CA THR A 126 -3.69 11.48 19.66
C THR A 126 -3.36 10.57 18.50
N VAL A 127 -2.80 9.38 18.77
CA VAL A 127 -2.59 8.36 17.72
C VAL A 127 -3.94 7.84 17.25
N VAL A 128 -4.22 8.01 15.96
CA VAL A 128 -5.51 7.64 15.32
C VAL A 128 -5.37 6.47 14.35
N ALA A 129 -4.15 6.21 13.87
CA ALA A 129 -3.83 5.01 13.12
C ALA A 129 -2.35 4.67 13.27
N ILE A 130 -2.03 3.42 12.96
CA ILE A 130 -0.67 2.91 12.98
C ILE A 130 -0.44 2.01 11.78
N GLY A 131 0.80 1.93 11.37
CA GLY A 131 1.30 0.95 10.41
C GLY A 131 2.60 0.37 10.94
N GLU A 132 2.79 -0.93 10.80
CA GLU A 132 3.99 -1.63 11.27
C GLU A 132 4.39 -2.64 10.21
N ARG A 133 5.70 -2.77 9.99
CA ARG A 133 6.28 -3.87 9.22
C ARG A 133 7.39 -4.52 10.02
N ARG A 134 7.25 -5.82 10.24
CA ARG A 134 8.33 -6.68 10.75
C ARG A 134 9.26 -7.01 9.59
N ILE A 135 10.54 -6.74 9.79
CA ILE A 135 11.58 -6.97 8.80
C ILE A 135 12.42 -8.18 9.20
N LEU A 136 12.67 -8.33 10.50
CA LEU A 136 13.41 -9.41 11.09
C LEU A 136 12.52 -10.15 12.08
N GLU A 137 12.42 -11.48 11.95
CA GLU A 137 11.61 -12.33 12.81
C GLU A 137 12.42 -13.50 13.35
N GLY A 138 12.51 -13.63 14.67
CA GLY A 138 13.34 -14.63 15.33
C GLY A 138 12.86 -16.08 15.18
N TYR A 139 11.60 -16.28 14.78
CA TYR A 139 11.04 -17.60 14.49
C TYR A 139 11.24 -18.01 13.03
N ASP A 140 11.62 -17.10 12.14
CA ASP A 140 11.89 -17.46 10.75
C ASP A 140 13.21 -18.25 10.66
N PRO A 141 13.16 -19.56 10.36
CA PRO A 141 14.38 -20.37 10.26
C PRO A 141 15.24 -20.02 9.04
N LYS A 142 14.73 -19.19 8.12
CA LYS A 142 15.40 -18.74 6.90
C LYS A 142 15.86 -17.28 6.96
N MET A 143 15.64 -16.59 8.08
CA MET A 143 16.04 -15.19 8.24
C MET A 143 17.56 -15.07 7.95
N PRO A 144 17.96 -14.26 6.96
CA PRO A 144 19.36 -14.10 6.63
C PRO A 144 20.08 -13.32 7.74
N MET A 145 21.37 -13.61 7.90
CA MET A 145 22.23 -13.03 8.94
C MET A 145 23.36 -12.26 8.29
N GLU A 146 23.73 -11.13 8.89
CA GLU A 146 24.75 -10.21 8.35
C GLU A 146 24.45 -9.75 6.92
N GLU A 147 23.17 -9.72 6.57
CA GLU A 147 22.65 -9.24 5.30
C GLU A 147 21.59 -8.17 5.60
N TRP A 148 21.63 -7.08 4.84
CA TRP A 148 20.64 -6.02 4.92
C TRP A 148 19.39 -6.45 4.15
N ILE A 149 18.27 -6.54 4.85
CA ILE A 149 16.97 -6.86 4.30
C ILE A 149 16.18 -5.56 4.15
N PRO A 150 15.95 -5.08 2.92
CA PRO A 150 15.01 -4.00 2.71
C PRO A 150 13.57 -4.52 2.86
N ALA A 151 12.72 -3.76 3.55
CA ALA A 151 11.28 -3.95 3.51
C ALA A 151 10.55 -2.61 3.57
N ASP A 152 9.43 -2.55 2.85
CA ASP A 152 8.48 -1.45 2.91
C ASP A 152 7.03 -1.96 2.98
N PHE A 153 6.12 -1.03 3.24
CA PHE A 153 4.69 -1.22 3.19
C PHE A 153 3.98 0.12 2.97
N ILE A 154 2.74 0.05 2.48
CA ILE A 154 1.88 1.22 2.34
C ILE A 154 1.08 1.41 3.62
N ALA A 155 1.12 2.61 4.20
CA ALA A 155 0.39 3.01 5.40
C ALA A 155 -0.68 4.04 5.05
N TYR A 156 -1.91 3.86 5.56
CA TYR A 156 -3.00 4.81 5.34
C TYR A 156 -3.09 5.81 6.50
N ALA A 157 -3.08 7.11 6.18
CA ALA A 157 -3.35 8.18 7.11
C ALA A 157 -4.86 8.49 7.12
N PRO A 158 -5.60 8.25 8.22
CA PRO A 158 -7.03 8.57 8.28
C PRO A 158 -7.32 10.04 8.03
N GLU A 159 -8.53 10.37 7.60
CA GLU A 159 -9.00 11.75 7.27
C GLU A 159 -8.65 12.82 8.32
N ASN A 160 -8.62 12.47 9.60
CA ASN A 160 -8.31 13.39 10.69
C ASN A 160 -6.82 13.45 11.08
N ALA A 161 -5.95 12.70 10.41
CA ALA A 161 -4.50 12.73 10.63
C ALA A 161 -3.89 14.01 10.07
N VAL A 162 -2.98 14.61 10.82
CA VAL A 162 -2.26 15.85 10.44
C VAL A 162 -0.75 15.74 10.61
N SER A 163 -0.28 14.75 11.37
CA SER A 163 1.14 14.48 11.56
C SER A 163 1.43 13.00 11.73
N ALA A 164 2.68 12.61 11.50
CA ALA A 164 3.17 11.26 11.73
C ALA A 164 4.31 11.23 12.75
N THR A 165 4.60 10.04 13.28
CA THR A 165 5.78 9.75 14.07
C THR A 165 6.34 8.42 13.61
N ILE A 166 7.64 8.39 13.32
CA ILE A 166 8.32 7.17 12.90
C ILE A 166 9.06 6.54 14.09
N VAL A 167 8.95 5.22 14.20
CA VAL A 167 9.46 4.43 15.31
C VAL A 167 10.14 3.17 14.78
N PRO A 168 11.45 3.20 14.48
CA PRO A 168 12.23 1.97 14.38
C PRO A 168 12.27 1.26 15.73
N VAL A 169 11.95 -0.04 15.75
CA VAL A 169 11.72 -0.79 16.98
C VAL A 169 12.25 -2.22 16.89
N TYR A 170 12.77 -2.68 18.03
CA TYR A 170 13.10 -4.06 18.34
C TYR A 170 12.28 -4.52 19.55
N LEU A 171 11.40 -5.51 19.38
CA LEU A 171 10.65 -6.12 20.48
C LEU A 171 11.19 -7.50 20.83
N GLN A 172 11.47 -7.74 22.11
CA GLN A 172 11.89 -9.04 22.62
C GLN A 172 10.69 -9.80 23.23
N ALA A 173 10.42 -11.03 22.75
CA ALA A 173 9.30 -11.83 23.26
C ALA A 173 9.52 -12.30 24.70
N GLY A 174 10.71 -12.83 24.99
CA GLY A 174 11.15 -13.22 26.32
C GLY A 174 12.01 -12.16 26.99
N GLN A 175 11.95 -12.07 28.32
CA GLN A 175 12.86 -11.21 29.10
C GLN A 175 14.33 -11.66 28.98
N ASP A 176 14.60 -12.91 28.60
CA ASP A 176 15.95 -13.46 28.43
C ASP A 176 16.34 -13.68 26.95
N ASP A 177 15.49 -13.25 26.00
CA ASP A 177 15.78 -13.39 24.57
C ASP A 177 16.94 -12.46 24.20
N ALA A 178 18.03 -13.01 23.66
CA ALA A 178 19.14 -12.21 23.15
C ALA A 178 18.90 -11.78 21.70
N GLY A 179 19.67 -10.78 21.27
CA GLY A 179 19.68 -10.32 19.89
C GLY A 179 20.00 -8.83 19.78
N ALA A 180 20.58 -8.49 18.64
CA ALA A 180 20.75 -7.15 18.17
C ALA A 180 20.16 -7.03 16.75
N MET A 181 19.67 -5.84 16.45
CA MET A 181 19.38 -5.42 15.09
C MET A 181 20.02 -4.08 14.81
N TYR A 182 20.32 -3.91 13.53
CA TYR A 182 20.75 -2.66 12.93
C TYR A 182 19.66 -2.26 11.94
N LEU A 183 19.30 -0.99 11.92
CA LEU A 183 18.30 -0.44 11.01
C LEU A 183 18.85 0.82 10.38
N ASP A 184 18.68 0.95 9.07
CA ASP A 184 19.26 2.02 8.26
C ASP A 184 18.32 2.40 7.10
N ASP A 185 18.60 3.54 6.47
CA ASP A 185 17.89 4.07 5.30
C ASP A 185 16.35 4.02 5.42
N MET A 186 15.81 4.67 6.46
CA MET A 186 14.37 4.76 6.64
C MET A 186 13.67 5.60 5.57
N LEU A 187 12.46 5.22 5.20
CA LEU A 187 11.59 5.96 4.30
C LEU A 187 10.25 6.27 4.98
N LEU A 188 9.80 7.51 4.81
CA LEU A 188 8.38 7.87 4.87
C LEU A 188 8.12 8.89 3.76
N ALA A 189 7.38 8.51 2.73
CA ALA A 189 7.08 9.36 1.58
C ALA A 189 5.61 9.26 1.18
N SER A 190 5.04 10.33 0.61
CA SER A 190 3.73 10.24 -0.04
C SER A 190 3.80 9.27 -1.22
N THR A 191 2.72 8.55 -1.46
CA THR A 191 2.62 7.56 -2.54
C THR A 191 1.17 7.43 -3.00
N LYS A 192 0.93 6.61 -4.02
CA LYS A 192 -0.39 6.34 -4.57
C LYS A 192 -0.81 4.88 -4.31
N ARG A 193 -2.13 4.63 -4.25
CA ARG A 193 -2.65 3.26 -4.28
C ARG A 193 -2.37 2.66 -5.66
N ASN A 194 -2.11 1.36 -5.70
CA ASN A 194 -2.08 0.66 -6.98
C ASN A 194 -3.51 0.61 -7.53
N ALA A 195 -3.76 1.21 -8.69
CA ALA A 195 -5.09 1.26 -9.29
C ALA A 195 -5.68 -0.13 -9.59
N GLU A 196 -4.85 -1.10 -9.96
CA GLU A 196 -5.28 -2.48 -10.22
C GLU A 196 -5.54 -3.27 -8.93
N LYS A 197 -4.85 -2.91 -7.83
CA LYS A 197 -4.92 -3.56 -6.52
C LYS A 197 -4.95 -2.54 -5.39
N PRO A 198 -6.06 -1.80 -5.23
CA PRO A 198 -6.06 -0.58 -4.43
C PRO A 198 -6.15 -0.80 -2.92
N LEU A 199 -6.33 -2.03 -2.46
CA LEU A 199 -6.49 -2.36 -1.05
C LEU A 199 -5.17 -2.19 -0.28
N VAL A 200 -5.22 -1.49 0.85
CA VAL A 200 -4.09 -1.43 1.79
C VAL A 200 -4.22 -2.58 2.78
N ASN A 201 -3.11 -3.26 3.02
CA ASN A 201 -3.00 -4.36 3.99
C ASN A 201 -4.00 -5.51 3.76
N PRO A 202 -4.03 -6.11 2.56
CA PRO A 202 -4.98 -7.17 2.19
C PRO A 202 -4.90 -8.45 3.05
N ASN A 203 -3.71 -8.72 3.60
CA ASN A 203 -3.42 -9.92 4.41
C ASN A 203 -3.36 -9.64 5.91
N PHE A 204 -3.70 -8.43 6.37
CA PHE A 204 -3.71 -8.07 7.80
C PHE A 204 -2.35 -8.16 8.54
N ASP A 205 -1.25 -8.28 7.80
CA ASP A 205 0.09 -8.41 8.37
C ASP A 205 0.64 -7.12 9.00
N ASN A 206 0.13 -5.96 8.57
CA ASN A 206 0.65 -4.65 8.98
C ASN A 206 -0.28 -3.94 9.98
N GLY A 207 0.33 -3.26 10.96
CA GLY A 207 -0.38 -2.37 11.89
C GLY A 207 -0.87 -3.02 13.19
N VAL A 208 -0.47 -4.25 13.52
CA VAL A 208 -0.92 -4.95 14.72
C VAL A 208 -0.28 -4.35 16.00
N ASP A 209 -1.05 -3.67 16.85
CA ASP A 209 -0.56 -3.20 18.16
C ASP A 209 -0.76 -4.25 19.28
N TYR A 210 0.32 -4.59 19.97
CA TYR A 210 0.30 -5.49 21.14
C TYR A 210 0.08 -4.76 22.47
N GLN A 211 0.25 -3.44 22.52
CA GLN A 211 0.29 -2.65 23.75
C GLN A 211 -1.04 -1.96 24.09
N TYR A 212 -1.94 -1.79 23.11
CA TYR A 212 -3.29 -1.25 23.36
C TYR A 212 -4.31 -2.37 23.52
N LEU A 213 -4.35 -2.94 24.72
CA LEU A 213 -5.39 -3.85 25.17
C LEU A 213 -6.79 -3.20 25.07
N VAL A 214 -7.49 -3.32 23.94
CA VAL A 214 -8.92 -3.71 23.82
C VAL A 214 -9.26 -4.21 22.40
N PHE A 215 -8.70 -3.61 21.33
CA PHE A 215 -8.99 -3.97 19.93
C PHE A 215 -7.75 -3.76 19.04
N PRO A 216 -7.45 -4.66 18.09
CA PRO A 216 -6.37 -4.45 17.13
C PRO A 216 -6.70 -3.28 16.20
N THR A 217 -5.66 -2.65 15.68
CA THR A 217 -5.76 -1.76 14.53
C THR A 217 -5.18 -2.52 13.34
N PHE A 218 -5.90 -2.58 12.22
CA PHE A 218 -5.29 -3.04 10.97
C PHE A 218 -5.08 -1.81 10.09
N ASN A 219 -3.85 -1.60 9.64
CA ASN A 219 -3.51 -0.47 8.79
C ASN A 219 -4.43 -0.43 7.55
N GLY A 220 -5.04 0.72 7.25
CA GLY A 220 -6.00 0.88 6.15
C GLY A 220 -7.44 0.43 6.42
N TRP A 221 -7.69 -0.34 7.47
CA TRP A 221 -9.01 -0.87 7.83
C TRP A 221 -9.59 -0.09 9.00
N THR A 222 -9.99 1.15 8.73
CA THR A 222 -10.40 2.10 9.77
C THR A 222 -11.81 1.86 10.31
N GLU A 223 -12.67 1.17 9.57
CA GLU A 223 -14.07 0.90 9.97
C GLU A 223 -14.20 -0.46 10.67
N GLN A 224 -13.62 -0.59 11.88
CA GLN A 224 -13.72 -1.81 12.68
C GLN A 224 -14.85 -1.70 13.72
N TYR A 225 -15.65 -2.77 13.85
CA TYR A 225 -16.77 -2.82 14.78
C TYR A 225 -17.02 -4.23 15.31
N GLY A 226 -17.62 -4.31 16.50
CA GLY A 226 -17.82 -5.57 17.21
C GLY A 226 -16.53 -6.14 17.79
N ASN A 227 -16.40 -7.46 17.90
CA ASN A 227 -15.18 -8.08 18.40
C ASN A 227 -14.30 -8.53 17.24
N VAL A 228 -13.25 -7.75 17.03
CA VAL A 228 -12.17 -8.03 16.08
C VAL A 228 -10.89 -8.27 16.86
N PHE A 229 -10.08 -9.23 16.45
CA PHE A 229 -8.77 -9.57 17.02
C PHE A 229 -7.82 -9.99 15.88
N PHE A 230 -6.52 -10.04 16.14
CA PHE A 230 -5.57 -10.64 15.18
C PHE A 230 -5.33 -12.11 15.56
N ASP A 231 -5.12 -12.97 14.58
CA ASP A 231 -4.76 -14.39 14.76
C ASP A 231 -3.40 -14.65 14.11
N ASP A 232 -2.44 -15.13 14.89
CA ASP A 232 -1.07 -15.47 14.47
C ASP A 232 -0.85 -16.99 14.35
N PHE A 233 -1.93 -17.78 14.45
CA PHE A 233 -1.90 -19.24 14.28
C PHE A 233 -2.55 -19.69 12.98
N ASN A 234 -3.61 -19.02 12.54
CA ASN A 234 -4.37 -19.39 11.35
C ASN A 234 -4.33 -18.24 10.34
N PHE A 235 -3.43 -18.34 9.35
CA PHE A 235 -3.29 -17.39 8.23
C PHE A 235 -2.93 -18.15 6.94
N ILE A 236 -3.17 -17.53 5.79
CA ILE A 236 -2.75 -17.98 4.46
C ILE A 236 -1.42 -17.31 4.14
N ASN A 237 -1.40 -15.98 4.19
CA ASN A 237 -0.23 -15.15 3.93
C ASN A 237 0.18 -14.54 5.26
N GLY A 238 1.29 -15.04 5.82
CA GLY A 238 1.67 -14.73 7.18
C GLY A 238 2.36 -13.39 7.37
N PRO A 239 2.47 -12.94 8.64
CA PRO A 239 2.19 -13.73 9.85
C PRO A 239 0.79 -13.60 10.49
N HIS A 240 -0.18 -12.86 9.94
CA HIS A 240 -1.44 -12.60 10.64
C HIS A 240 -2.69 -12.84 9.78
N SER A 241 -3.85 -12.99 10.44
CA SER A 241 -5.18 -12.83 9.84
C SER A 241 -6.12 -12.07 10.78
N ALA A 242 -7.25 -11.58 10.26
CA ALA A 242 -8.25 -10.89 11.06
C ALA A 242 -9.28 -11.87 11.64
N GLY A 243 -9.25 -12.07 12.95
CA GLY A 243 -10.21 -12.87 13.69
C GLY A 243 -11.45 -12.06 14.10
N MET A 244 -12.63 -12.68 14.05
CA MET A 244 -13.90 -12.05 14.43
C MET A 244 -14.86 -13.01 15.13
N PHE A 245 -15.64 -12.46 16.05
CA PHE A 245 -16.80 -13.12 16.64
C PHE A 245 -17.81 -12.07 17.13
N GLY A 246 -19.07 -12.47 17.22
CA GLY A 246 -20.20 -11.60 17.43
C GLY A 246 -20.20 -10.99 18.83
N SER A 247 -20.69 -9.76 18.91
CA SER A 247 -21.03 -9.14 20.18
C SER A 247 -22.42 -9.62 20.60
N PHE A 248 -22.50 -10.24 21.78
CA PHE A 248 -23.74 -10.74 22.38
C PHE A 248 -24.08 -9.98 23.67
N PRO A 249 -24.34 -8.67 23.60
CA PRO A 249 -24.82 -7.93 24.76
C PRO A 249 -26.19 -8.50 25.21
N ASP A 250 -26.43 -8.41 26.51
CA ASP A 250 -27.71 -8.70 27.17
C ASP A 250 -28.31 -7.35 27.60
N TYR A 251 -28.97 -6.67 26.65
CA TYR A 251 -29.51 -5.32 26.85
C TYR A 251 -30.75 -5.33 27.76
N ASP A 252 -31.51 -6.43 27.81
CA ASP A 252 -32.72 -6.54 28.61
C ASP A 252 -32.50 -7.18 30.00
N GLY A 253 -31.31 -7.74 30.24
CA GLY A 253 -30.87 -8.27 31.52
C GLY A 253 -31.52 -9.60 31.88
N ASP A 254 -32.05 -10.34 30.91
CA ASP A 254 -32.72 -11.61 31.13
C ASP A 254 -31.76 -12.80 31.23
N GLY A 255 -30.45 -12.57 31.01
CA GLY A 255 -29.40 -13.56 31.02
C GLY A 255 -29.34 -14.42 29.75
N GLN A 256 -30.07 -14.03 28.70
CA GLN A 256 -29.90 -14.47 27.32
C GLN A 256 -29.14 -13.40 26.53
N CYS A 257 -28.56 -13.81 25.42
CA CYS A 257 -27.97 -12.86 24.49
C CYS A 257 -29.04 -12.20 23.63
N ASP A 258 -28.80 -10.97 23.19
CA ASP A 258 -29.61 -10.35 22.16
C ASP A 258 -29.18 -10.82 20.75
N PRO A 259 -30.12 -11.29 19.92
CA PRO A 259 -29.92 -11.61 18.51
C PRO A 259 -29.32 -10.46 17.68
N GLY A 260 -28.62 -10.80 16.59
CA GLY A 260 -28.11 -9.84 15.62
C GLY A 260 -26.68 -9.36 15.86
N GLY A 261 -25.82 -10.22 16.43
CA GLY A 261 -24.41 -9.92 16.59
C GLY A 261 -23.73 -9.76 15.24
N VAL A 262 -23.01 -8.65 15.03
CA VAL A 262 -22.20 -8.42 13.84
C VAL A 262 -20.81 -7.95 14.27
N SER A 263 -19.77 -8.46 13.64
CA SER A 263 -18.40 -7.97 13.82
C SER A 263 -17.71 -7.96 12.47
N GLY A 264 -16.96 -6.91 12.19
CA GLY A 264 -16.50 -6.64 10.85
C GLY A 264 -15.45 -5.55 10.79
N LEU A 265 -14.85 -5.46 9.61
CA LEU A 265 -13.90 -4.43 9.24
C LEU A 265 -14.17 -3.99 7.80
N GLY A 266 -13.97 -2.69 7.56
CA GLY A 266 -14.16 -2.08 6.26
C GLY A 266 -13.02 -1.14 5.88
N GLN A 267 -12.85 -0.97 4.57
CA GLN A 267 -11.91 -0.02 3.99
C GLN A 267 -12.62 0.72 2.85
N ILE A 268 -12.51 2.06 2.89
CA ILE A 268 -12.94 2.92 1.80
C ILE A 268 -11.79 3.05 0.80
N ILE A 269 -12.12 2.84 -0.46
CA ILE A 269 -11.20 2.91 -1.59
C ILE A 269 -11.72 4.03 -2.51
N PRO A 270 -10.97 5.14 -2.64
CA PRO A 270 -11.33 6.25 -3.53
C PRO A 270 -11.12 5.87 -5.00
N ASP A 271 -11.41 6.81 -5.89
CA ASP A 271 -11.09 6.74 -7.32
C ASP A 271 -11.76 5.55 -8.03
N ILE A 272 -13.01 5.29 -7.66
CA ILE A 272 -13.89 4.35 -8.36
C ILE A 272 -15.00 5.14 -9.03
N PHE A 273 -15.23 4.86 -10.30
CA PHE A 273 -16.11 5.68 -11.11
C PHE A 273 -17.22 4.88 -11.75
N GLU A 274 -18.21 5.58 -12.32
CA GLU A 274 -19.31 4.94 -13.02
C GLU A 274 -18.80 3.96 -14.09
N GLY A 275 -19.43 2.79 -14.19
CA GLY A 275 -19.06 1.78 -15.17
C GLY A 275 -17.89 0.89 -14.75
N ASP A 276 -17.06 1.28 -13.78
CA ASP A 276 -15.94 0.45 -13.34
C ASP A 276 -16.41 -0.93 -12.85
N GLN A 277 -15.72 -1.96 -13.31
CA GLN A 277 -15.97 -3.33 -12.91
C GLN A 277 -15.12 -3.66 -11.69
N VAL A 278 -15.75 -3.69 -10.53
CA VAL A 278 -15.11 -4.02 -9.26
C VAL A 278 -15.31 -5.51 -8.97
N THR A 279 -14.24 -6.18 -8.58
CA THR A 279 -14.27 -7.56 -8.08
C THR A 279 -13.63 -7.61 -6.71
N LEU A 280 -14.36 -8.16 -5.72
CA LEU A 280 -13.89 -8.40 -4.37
C LEU A 280 -13.84 -9.89 -4.14
N SER A 281 -12.71 -10.36 -3.62
CA SER A 281 -12.56 -11.71 -3.11
C SER A 281 -11.99 -11.72 -1.70
N MET A 282 -12.34 -12.74 -0.92
CA MET A 282 -11.70 -12.99 0.37
C MET A 282 -11.74 -14.47 0.73
N SER A 283 -10.81 -14.89 1.57
CA SER A 283 -10.77 -16.20 2.18
C SER A 283 -11.22 -16.15 3.64
N ALA A 284 -12.03 -17.11 4.05
CA ALA A 284 -12.52 -17.24 5.41
C ALA A 284 -12.25 -18.63 6.00
N TYR A 285 -12.01 -18.67 7.30
CA TYR A 285 -11.67 -19.89 8.04
C TYR A 285 -12.40 -19.94 9.38
N THR A 286 -12.86 -21.12 9.80
CA THR A 286 -13.37 -21.34 11.16
C THR A 286 -12.66 -22.55 11.79
N PRO A 287 -12.13 -22.40 13.02
CA PRO A 287 -11.42 -23.48 13.69
C PRO A 287 -12.42 -24.50 14.26
N ALA A 288 -12.10 -25.80 14.20
CA ALA A 288 -12.99 -26.86 14.69
C ALA A 288 -13.41 -26.70 16.17
N PRO A 289 -12.55 -26.23 17.10
CA PRO A 289 -12.95 -25.99 18.49
C PRO A 289 -13.95 -24.84 18.70
N ASP A 290 -14.06 -23.91 17.74
CA ASP A 290 -14.91 -22.72 17.82
C ASP A 290 -15.58 -22.47 16.46
N SER A 291 -16.22 -23.53 15.95
CA SER A 291 -16.80 -23.61 14.61
C SER A 291 -18.16 -22.93 14.53
N ILE A 292 -18.44 -22.30 13.39
CA ILE A 292 -19.79 -21.80 13.04
C ILE A 292 -20.68 -22.88 12.38
N VAL A 293 -20.17 -24.09 12.11
CA VAL A 293 -20.94 -25.17 11.46
C VAL A 293 -22.09 -25.63 12.36
N GLY A 294 -23.29 -25.73 11.79
CA GLY A 294 -24.52 -26.08 12.51
C GLY A 294 -25.20 -24.90 13.20
N THR A 295 -24.78 -23.67 12.91
CA THR A 295 -25.40 -22.42 13.39
C THR A 295 -26.00 -21.62 12.23
N ASP A 296 -26.79 -20.57 12.52
CA ASP A 296 -27.28 -19.62 11.51
C ASP A 296 -26.27 -18.49 11.20
N ASN A 297 -25.03 -18.63 11.69
CA ASN A 297 -23.97 -17.65 11.46
C ASN A 297 -23.46 -17.74 10.02
N PHE A 298 -23.07 -16.62 9.43
CA PHE A 298 -22.48 -16.60 8.11
C PHE A 298 -21.44 -15.48 7.97
N VAL A 299 -20.49 -15.70 7.08
CA VAL A 299 -19.46 -14.72 6.70
C VAL A 299 -19.89 -14.03 5.43
N LEU A 300 -20.00 -12.71 5.50
CA LEU A 300 -20.45 -11.86 4.41
C LEU A 300 -19.29 -11.02 3.88
N GLN A 301 -19.14 -11.01 2.57
CA GLN A 301 -18.38 -10.00 1.85
C GLN A 301 -19.32 -9.03 1.16
N LYS A 302 -19.00 -7.73 1.18
CA LYS A 302 -19.85 -6.69 0.59
C LYS A 302 -19.01 -5.63 -0.11
N ILE A 303 -19.50 -5.18 -1.27
CA ILE A 303 -19.08 -3.97 -1.96
C ILE A 303 -20.22 -2.97 -1.82
N GLU A 304 -19.96 -1.81 -1.23
CA GLU A 304 -20.86 -0.67 -1.20
C GLU A 304 -20.31 0.40 -2.15
N PHE A 305 -21.09 0.80 -3.15
CA PHE A 305 -20.73 1.89 -4.05
C PHE A 305 -21.17 3.21 -3.42
N LEU A 306 -20.24 4.14 -3.27
CA LEU A 306 -20.44 5.39 -2.54
C LEU A 306 -20.36 6.58 -3.49
N GLY A 307 -21.19 7.59 -3.23
CA GLY A 307 -21.05 8.92 -3.83
C GLY A 307 -20.47 9.91 -2.81
N SER A 308 -20.93 11.16 -2.86
CA SER A 308 -20.45 12.23 -1.97
C SER A 308 -20.81 12.06 -0.48
N ASP A 309 -21.81 11.23 -0.16
CA ASP A 309 -22.16 10.88 1.23
C ASP A 309 -21.78 9.41 1.52
N PRO A 310 -20.65 9.16 2.20
CA PRO A 310 -20.19 7.80 2.51
C PRO A 310 -21.08 7.07 3.54
N SER A 311 -22.03 7.77 4.17
CA SER A 311 -22.99 7.15 5.11
C SER A 311 -24.22 6.56 4.42
N ALA A 312 -24.43 6.87 3.15
CA ALA A 312 -25.57 6.41 2.36
C ALA A 312 -25.10 5.83 1.02
N PRO A 313 -24.73 4.54 0.97
CA PRO A 313 -24.33 3.88 -0.28
C PRO A 313 -25.40 4.02 -1.37
N ILE A 314 -24.96 4.27 -2.60
CA ILE A 314 -25.80 4.36 -3.80
C ILE A 314 -26.39 2.98 -4.11
N ASP A 315 -25.54 1.96 -4.09
CA ASP A 315 -25.91 0.57 -4.27
C ASP A 315 -24.95 -0.33 -3.49
N SER A 316 -25.29 -1.61 -3.36
CA SER A 316 -24.39 -2.58 -2.76
C SER A 316 -24.60 -3.99 -3.30
N ILE A 317 -23.50 -4.74 -3.36
CA ILE A 317 -23.47 -6.16 -3.73
C ILE A 317 -22.88 -6.91 -2.55
N ALA A 318 -23.47 -8.05 -2.22
CA ALA A 318 -22.97 -8.89 -1.15
C ALA A 318 -22.96 -10.36 -1.57
N GLY A 319 -22.04 -11.13 -0.99
CA GLY A 319 -21.97 -12.57 -1.15
C GLY A 319 -21.56 -13.24 0.15
N THR A 320 -21.90 -14.52 0.27
CA THR A 320 -21.57 -15.33 1.44
C THR A 320 -20.30 -16.13 1.15
N VAL A 321 -19.30 -16.00 2.00
CA VAL A 321 -18.05 -16.78 1.93
C VAL A 321 -18.23 -18.13 2.63
N MET A 322 -18.89 -18.12 3.80
CA MET A 322 -19.20 -19.30 4.59
C MET A 322 -20.61 -19.18 5.17
N ASP A 323 -21.41 -20.24 5.10
CA ASP A 323 -22.77 -20.31 5.65
C ASP A 323 -22.85 -21.46 6.66
N GLY A 324 -22.93 -21.13 7.95
CA GLY A 324 -22.92 -22.07 9.06
C GLY A 324 -24.03 -23.12 9.02
N THR A 325 -25.12 -22.88 8.27
CA THR A 325 -26.21 -23.86 8.09
C THR A 325 -25.80 -24.99 7.13
N GLY A 326 -24.78 -24.73 6.31
CA GLY A 326 -24.22 -25.65 5.34
C GLY A 326 -23.27 -26.69 5.94
N ALA A 327 -22.84 -27.61 5.08
CA ALA A 327 -21.82 -28.60 5.40
C ALA A 327 -20.52 -28.23 4.69
N PHE A 328 -19.56 -27.72 5.45
CA PHE A 328 -18.19 -27.48 4.99
C PHE A 328 -17.20 -27.94 6.06
N ASP A 329 -15.95 -28.15 5.66
CA ASP A 329 -14.91 -28.62 6.56
C ASP A 329 -14.39 -27.48 7.42
N ASN A 330 -14.32 -27.73 8.73
CA ASN A 330 -13.56 -26.90 9.66
C ASN A 330 -12.07 -26.97 9.35
N ASP A 331 -11.31 -26.05 9.94
CA ASP A 331 -9.84 -26.00 9.81
C ASP A 331 -9.39 -25.91 8.33
N THR A 332 -10.23 -25.32 7.47
CA THR A 332 -10.00 -25.18 6.03
C THR A 332 -10.39 -23.77 5.60
N TRP A 333 -9.57 -23.15 4.74
CA TRP A 333 -9.87 -21.85 4.13
C TRP A 333 -10.87 -22.00 2.99
N HIS A 334 -11.90 -21.18 3.00
CA HIS A 334 -12.97 -21.13 2.01
C HIS A 334 -12.91 -19.78 1.30
N PHE A 335 -12.82 -19.81 -0.02
CA PHE A 335 -12.71 -18.62 -0.87
C PHE A 335 -14.06 -18.31 -1.53
N ALA A 336 -14.40 -17.03 -1.62
CA ALA A 336 -15.50 -16.57 -2.45
C ALA A 336 -15.16 -15.23 -3.12
N GLU A 337 -15.86 -14.96 -4.23
CA GLU A 337 -15.70 -13.76 -5.04
C GLU A 337 -17.07 -13.19 -5.40
N ILE A 338 -17.18 -11.86 -5.35
CA ILE A 338 -18.32 -11.11 -5.87
C ILE A 338 -17.82 -10.02 -6.80
N SER A 339 -18.61 -9.67 -7.79
CA SER A 339 -18.27 -8.62 -8.75
C SER A 339 -19.48 -7.77 -9.08
N GLY A 340 -19.26 -6.50 -9.41
CA GLY A 340 -20.29 -5.62 -9.93
C GLY A 340 -19.77 -4.37 -10.61
N THR A 341 -20.66 -3.78 -11.41
CA THR A 341 -20.41 -2.54 -12.12
C THR A 341 -20.81 -1.36 -11.26
N ALA A 342 -19.92 -0.40 -11.09
CA ALA A 342 -20.17 0.81 -10.33
C ALA A 342 -21.33 1.62 -10.97
N PRO A 343 -22.39 1.94 -10.22
CA PRO A 343 -23.52 2.71 -10.73
C PRO A 343 -23.16 4.19 -10.92
N ALA A 344 -24.05 4.92 -11.59
CA ALA A 344 -23.90 6.36 -11.81
C ALA A 344 -23.74 7.15 -10.50
N GLY A 345 -22.77 8.07 -10.49
CA GLY A 345 -22.43 8.90 -9.33
C GLY A 345 -21.52 8.24 -8.29
N THR A 346 -20.97 7.05 -8.59
CA THR A 346 -19.93 6.43 -7.75
C THR A 346 -18.65 7.26 -7.81
N THR A 347 -18.05 7.51 -6.65
CA THR A 347 -16.73 8.16 -6.50
C THR A 347 -15.75 7.30 -5.69
N SER A 348 -16.27 6.30 -4.97
CA SER A 348 -15.49 5.40 -4.12
C SER A 348 -16.28 4.14 -3.83
N ILE A 349 -15.62 3.12 -3.29
CA ILE A 349 -16.27 1.94 -2.72
C ILE A 349 -15.90 1.76 -1.26
N ARG A 350 -16.80 1.18 -0.48
CA ARG A 350 -16.47 0.55 0.80
C ARG A 350 -16.56 -0.94 0.63
N ILE A 351 -15.47 -1.63 0.88
CA ILE A 351 -15.48 -3.09 1.02
C ILE A 351 -15.67 -3.45 2.48
N VAL A 352 -16.42 -4.52 2.75
CA VAL A 352 -16.71 -4.98 4.11
C VAL A 352 -16.50 -6.49 4.17
N ALA A 353 -15.71 -6.93 5.15
CA ALA A 353 -15.62 -8.31 5.58
C ALA A 353 -16.25 -8.41 6.97
N GLN A 354 -17.25 -9.27 7.14
CA GLN A 354 -17.92 -9.40 8.43
C GLN A 354 -18.48 -10.79 8.70
N ILE A 355 -18.59 -11.12 9.98
CA ILE A 355 -19.44 -12.21 10.46
C ILE A 355 -20.78 -11.65 10.92
N VAL A 356 -21.85 -12.35 10.56
CA VAL A 356 -23.21 -12.10 11.05
C VAL A 356 -23.65 -13.30 11.86
N GLN A 357 -24.13 -13.07 13.08
CA GLN A 357 -24.56 -14.09 14.04
C GLN A 357 -25.97 -13.79 14.52
N PRO A 358 -26.99 -14.15 13.73
CA PRO A 358 -28.38 -13.77 13.99
C PRO A 358 -28.87 -14.28 15.34
N ASP A 359 -28.64 -15.55 15.67
CA ASP A 359 -29.25 -16.21 16.83
C ASP A 359 -28.23 -16.53 17.94
N CYS A 360 -27.21 -15.68 18.08
CA CYS A 360 -26.09 -15.86 19.00
C CYS A 360 -25.40 -17.23 18.92
N GLY A 361 -25.38 -17.84 17.74
CA GLY A 361 -24.65 -19.08 17.53
C GLY A 361 -23.19 -18.88 17.92
N ALA A 362 -22.60 -19.85 18.63
CA ALA A 362 -21.17 -19.83 18.94
C ALA A 362 -20.32 -19.90 17.66
N GLY A 363 -19.03 -19.67 17.81
CA GLY A 363 -18.07 -19.77 16.72
C GLY A 363 -17.43 -18.43 16.39
N SER A 364 -16.23 -18.53 15.83
CA SER A 364 -15.43 -17.41 15.36
C SER A 364 -14.86 -17.71 13.97
N ILE A 365 -14.51 -16.66 13.25
CA ILE A 365 -13.95 -16.76 11.90
C ILE A 365 -12.67 -15.96 11.77
N ARG A 366 -11.85 -16.30 10.78
CA ARG A 366 -10.61 -15.62 10.39
C ARG A 366 -10.79 -15.20 8.94
N ILE A 367 -10.44 -13.97 8.62
CA ILE A 367 -10.41 -13.43 7.26
C ILE A 367 -8.97 -13.16 6.89
N ASP A 368 -8.60 -13.57 5.68
CA ASP A 368 -7.29 -13.33 5.09
C ASP A 368 -7.42 -13.29 3.56
N GLU A 369 -6.35 -12.87 2.88
CA GLU A 369 -6.25 -12.82 1.42
C GLU A 369 -7.43 -12.05 0.80
N VAL A 370 -7.72 -10.86 1.34
CA VAL A 370 -8.73 -9.99 0.74
C VAL A 370 -8.10 -9.30 -0.47
N ASP A 371 -8.69 -9.46 -1.65
CA ASP A 371 -8.20 -8.83 -2.87
C ASP A 371 -9.34 -8.07 -3.53
N VAL A 372 -9.02 -6.86 -4.00
CA VAL A 372 -9.91 -6.03 -4.80
C VAL A 372 -9.21 -5.76 -6.11
N THR A 373 -9.89 -6.04 -7.21
CA THR A 373 -9.46 -5.63 -8.55
C THR A 373 -10.49 -4.71 -9.17
N VAL A 374 -9.99 -3.71 -9.90
CA VAL A 374 -10.81 -2.72 -10.59
C VAL A 374 -10.44 -2.76 -12.06
N GLY A 375 -11.39 -3.17 -12.89
CA GLY A 375 -11.30 -3.04 -14.34
C GLY A 375 -11.99 -1.76 -14.76
N SER A 376 -11.28 -0.85 -15.43
CA SER A 376 -11.85 0.42 -15.88
C SER A 376 -13.04 0.17 -16.81
N GLY A 377 -14.17 0.82 -16.52
CA GLY A 377 -15.38 0.78 -17.33
C GLY A 377 -15.53 1.94 -18.30
N GLY A 378 -14.52 2.84 -18.36
CA GLY A 378 -14.54 4.05 -19.17
C GLY A 378 -15.24 5.25 -18.52
N GLY A 379 -16.09 5.07 -17.50
CA GLY A 379 -16.82 6.17 -16.87
C GLY A 379 -16.10 6.87 -15.71
N GLY A 380 -14.79 6.63 -15.54
CA GLY A 380 -13.92 7.56 -14.81
C GLY A 380 -13.74 8.86 -15.55
N PRO A 381 -13.15 9.89 -14.92
CA PRO A 381 -12.53 10.95 -15.71
C PRO A 381 -11.72 10.22 -16.78
N VAL A 382 -12.05 10.50 -18.04
CA VAL A 382 -11.32 9.99 -19.21
C VAL A 382 -9.85 10.07 -18.86
N ALA A 383 -9.00 9.12 -19.27
CA ALA A 383 -7.57 9.07 -18.99
C ALA A 383 -6.83 10.34 -19.48
N CYS A 384 -7.10 11.42 -18.76
CA CYS A 384 -6.91 12.83 -19.01
C CYS A 384 -6.96 13.50 -17.63
N PRO A 385 -5.99 13.20 -16.75
CA PRO A 385 -5.95 13.76 -15.40
C PRO A 385 -6.04 15.30 -15.37
N GLY A 386 -5.73 15.97 -16.48
CA GLY A 386 -5.82 17.42 -16.63
C GLY A 386 -7.17 17.98 -17.07
N ASP A 387 -8.20 17.19 -17.37
CA ASP A 387 -9.53 17.73 -17.75
C ASP A 387 -10.35 17.95 -16.47
N PHE A 388 -10.19 19.12 -15.84
CA PHE A 388 -10.81 19.44 -14.56
C PHE A 388 -12.26 19.90 -14.69
N ASN A 389 -12.71 20.16 -15.92
CA ASN A 389 -14.05 20.65 -16.19
C ASN A 389 -14.93 19.66 -16.97
N ASP A 390 -14.39 18.47 -17.24
CA ASP A 390 -15.03 17.31 -17.88
C ASP A 390 -15.60 17.65 -19.27
N ASP A 391 -14.92 18.51 -20.05
CA ASP A 391 -15.36 18.90 -21.39
C ASP A 391 -14.69 18.11 -22.53
N GLY A 392 -13.83 17.15 -22.17
CA GLY A 392 -13.14 16.22 -23.05
C GLY A 392 -11.85 16.79 -23.65
N VAL A 393 -11.38 17.95 -23.19
CA VAL A 393 -10.16 18.61 -23.69
C VAL A 393 -9.39 19.23 -22.52
N VAL A 394 -8.12 18.86 -22.35
CA VAL A 394 -7.21 19.55 -21.43
C VAL A 394 -6.73 20.84 -22.09
N ASP A 395 -7.29 21.99 -21.68
CA ASP A 395 -6.95 23.28 -22.27
C ASP A 395 -6.76 24.43 -21.26
N GLY A 396 -6.83 25.68 -21.76
CA GLY A 396 -6.67 26.87 -20.93
C GLY A 396 -7.77 27.07 -19.88
N ALA A 397 -8.94 26.44 -20.04
CA ALA A 397 -10.00 26.41 -19.05
C ALA A 397 -9.55 25.61 -17.83
N ASP A 398 -9.05 24.39 -18.04
CA ASP A 398 -8.49 23.51 -17.00
C ASP A 398 -7.26 24.11 -16.35
N PHE A 399 -6.43 24.80 -17.12
CA PHE A 399 -5.28 25.49 -16.55
C PHE A 399 -5.71 26.57 -15.54
N GLY A 400 -6.90 27.14 -15.73
CA GLY A 400 -7.53 28.05 -14.77
C GLY A 400 -7.87 27.37 -13.44
N PHE A 401 -8.30 26.11 -13.46
CA PHE A 401 -8.57 25.29 -12.27
C PHE A 401 -7.26 24.96 -11.54
N LEU A 402 -6.25 24.47 -12.26
CA LEU A 402 -4.92 24.19 -11.68
C LEU A 402 -4.31 25.41 -11.01
N PHE A 403 -4.39 26.58 -11.67
CA PHE A 403 -3.87 27.81 -11.09
C PHE A 403 -4.71 28.33 -9.92
N ALA A 404 -6.03 28.07 -9.90
CA ALA A 404 -6.88 28.43 -8.77
C ALA A 404 -6.58 27.58 -7.53
N ALA A 405 -6.14 26.33 -7.74
CA ALA A 405 -5.77 25.38 -6.70
C ALA A 405 -4.30 25.53 -6.22
N TRP A 406 -3.51 26.44 -6.82
CA TRP A 406 -2.07 26.57 -6.57
C TRP A 406 -1.70 26.73 -5.09
N GLY A 407 -0.86 25.83 -4.58
CA GLY A 407 -0.50 25.73 -3.17
C GLY A 407 -1.00 24.43 -2.53
N ALA A 408 -1.16 24.42 -1.21
CA ALA A 408 -1.61 23.23 -0.49
C ALA A 408 -3.04 22.86 -0.90
N CYS A 409 -3.22 21.66 -1.47
CA CYS A 409 -4.49 21.23 -2.04
C CYS A 409 -4.60 19.70 -1.99
N ALA A 410 -4.75 19.19 -0.77
CA ALA A 410 -4.86 17.76 -0.51
C ALA A 410 -6.17 17.18 -1.08
N GLY A 411 -6.06 16.24 -2.01
CA GLY A 411 -7.20 15.50 -2.57
C GLY A 411 -8.07 16.31 -3.53
N CYS A 412 -7.55 17.42 -4.07
CA CYS A 412 -8.17 18.08 -5.21
C CYS A 412 -7.67 17.45 -6.52
N ALA A 413 -8.46 17.55 -7.57
CA ALA A 413 -8.14 16.95 -8.86
C ALA A 413 -6.86 17.55 -9.45
N GLU A 414 -6.55 18.80 -9.10
CA GLU A 414 -5.42 19.56 -9.62
C GLU A 414 -4.05 19.15 -9.06
N ASP A 415 -4.00 18.39 -7.96
CA ASP A 415 -2.80 17.80 -7.35
C ASP A 415 -2.48 16.47 -8.07
N LEU A 416 -2.05 16.58 -9.33
CA LEU A 416 -1.89 15.44 -10.23
C LEU A 416 -0.90 14.40 -9.72
N ASN A 417 0.14 14.84 -8.99
CA ASN A 417 1.11 13.94 -8.40
C ASN A 417 0.72 13.47 -6.99
N ASN A 418 -0.36 14.01 -6.41
CA ASN A 418 -0.85 13.76 -5.05
C ASN A 418 0.20 13.99 -3.96
N ASP A 419 1.08 14.98 -4.12
CA ASP A 419 2.09 15.35 -3.13
C ASP A 419 1.55 16.28 -2.02
N GLY A 420 0.26 16.63 -2.12
CA GLY A 420 -0.45 17.53 -1.20
C GLY A 420 -0.33 19.00 -1.59
N PHE A 421 0.38 19.32 -2.68
CA PHE A 421 0.63 20.68 -3.15
C PHE A 421 0.52 20.79 -4.67
N VAL A 422 -0.46 21.54 -5.16
CA VAL A 422 -0.49 21.96 -6.56
C VAL A 422 0.64 22.95 -6.83
N ASN A 423 1.64 22.50 -7.57
CA ASN A 423 2.86 23.23 -7.80
C ASN A 423 3.40 23.05 -9.23
N GLY A 424 4.69 23.37 -9.43
CA GLY A 424 5.31 23.29 -10.74
C GLY A 424 5.43 21.86 -11.30
N ILE A 425 5.36 20.85 -10.43
CA ILE A 425 5.38 19.44 -10.82
C ILE A 425 4.02 19.06 -11.42
N ASP A 426 2.91 19.40 -10.76
CA ASP A 426 1.55 19.18 -11.29
C ASP A 426 1.32 19.96 -12.58
N LEU A 427 1.85 21.19 -12.68
CA LEU A 427 1.84 21.91 -13.95
C LEU A 427 2.59 21.15 -15.06
N GLY A 428 3.68 20.47 -14.73
CA GLY A 428 4.42 19.63 -15.68
C GLY A 428 3.59 18.44 -16.16
N GLU A 429 2.93 17.75 -15.25
CA GLU A 429 2.03 16.62 -15.55
C GLU A 429 0.80 17.06 -16.36
N PHE A 430 0.22 18.20 -15.98
CA PHE A 430 -0.92 18.81 -16.67
C PHE A 430 -0.59 19.19 -18.12
N LEU A 431 0.59 19.77 -18.36
CA LEU A 431 1.04 20.10 -19.72
C LEU A 431 1.38 18.86 -20.56
N ALA A 432 1.71 17.73 -19.91
CA ALA A 432 1.99 16.48 -20.62
C ALA A 432 0.74 15.83 -21.22
N VAL A 433 -0.43 16.13 -20.66
CA VAL A 433 -1.73 15.61 -21.13
C VAL A 433 -2.55 16.68 -21.87
N TRP A 434 -1.92 17.76 -22.33
CA TRP A 434 -2.59 18.86 -23.02
C TRP A 434 -3.17 18.43 -24.38
N GLY A 435 -4.46 18.67 -24.60
CA GLY A 435 -5.15 18.34 -25.85
C GLY A 435 -6.46 17.58 -25.66
N GLU A 436 -6.99 17.05 -26.76
CA GLU A 436 -8.21 16.24 -26.74
C GLU A 436 -7.97 14.92 -25.99
N CYS A 437 -8.95 14.53 -25.19
CA CYS A 437 -8.89 13.29 -24.46
C CYS A 437 -9.16 12.10 -25.38
N PRO A 438 -8.48 10.95 -25.18
CA PRO A 438 -8.76 9.75 -25.95
C PRO A 438 -10.20 9.27 -25.69
N ASP A 439 -11.09 9.46 -26.68
CA ASP A 439 -12.51 9.13 -26.58
C ASP A 439 -12.76 7.65 -26.20
N ASP A 440 -13.59 7.44 -25.18
CA ASP A 440 -14.22 6.17 -24.78
C ASP A 440 -15.59 5.94 -25.44
N ASN A 441 -15.96 6.75 -26.44
CA ASN A 441 -17.25 6.62 -27.11
C ASN A 441 -17.30 5.38 -28.02
N GLY A 442 -17.93 4.31 -27.50
CA GLY A 442 -18.43 3.17 -28.25
C GLY A 442 -19.28 3.60 -29.45
N GLY A 443 -18.65 3.67 -30.63
CA GLY A 443 -19.21 4.29 -31.82
C GLY A 443 -18.74 3.72 -33.17
N GLY A 444 -18.39 2.44 -33.24
CA GLY A 444 -18.48 1.63 -34.46
C GLY A 444 -17.52 1.90 -35.63
N GLY A 445 -16.59 0.96 -35.85
CA GLY A 445 -16.25 0.49 -37.20
C GLY A 445 -14.76 0.54 -37.58
N GLY A 446 -14.02 -0.50 -37.22
CA GLY A 446 -12.72 -0.81 -37.81
C GLY A 446 -11.86 -1.64 -36.85
N GLY A 447 -11.89 -2.97 -36.99
CA GLY A 447 -11.01 -3.84 -36.21
C GLY A 447 -9.56 -3.63 -36.60
N GLY A 448 -8.74 -3.27 -35.61
CA GLY A 448 -7.28 -3.27 -35.65
C GLY A 448 -6.78 -3.45 -34.22
N ASP A 449 -5.85 -4.39 -34.04
CA ASP A 449 -5.13 -4.67 -32.80
C ASP A 449 -4.40 -3.38 -32.33
N PRO A 450 -4.47 -2.96 -31.04
CA PRO A 450 -3.69 -1.82 -30.55
C PRO A 450 -2.21 -2.16 -30.59
N GLY A 451 -1.53 -1.72 -31.66
CA GLY A 451 -0.09 -1.91 -31.85
C GLY A 451 0.35 -2.04 -33.31
N ASP A 452 -0.58 -2.27 -34.24
CA ASP A 452 -0.25 -2.50 -35.65
C ASP A 452 -1.06 -1.54 -36.54
N CYS A 453 -0.38 -0.55 -37.16
CA CYS A 453 -1.02 0.36 -38.10
C CYS A 453 -0.61 0.09 -39.56
N PRO A 454 -1.33 -0.78 -40.29
CA PRO A 454 -0.95 -1.18 -41.65
C PRO A 454 -1.06 -0.07 -42.71
N ASP A 455 -1.74 1.05 -42.41
CA ASP A 455 -1.97 2.16 -43.36
C ASP A 455 -1.45 3.53 -42.85
N CYS A 456 -0.70 3.60 -41.74
CA CYS A 456 -0.19 4.86 -41.18
C CYS A 456 1.06 5.37 -41.91
N ASP A 457 1.08 6.65 -42.27
CA ASP A 457 2.29 7.31 -42.79
C ASP A 457 3.36 7.42 -41.68
N CYS A 458 4.59 7.00 -41.99
CA CYS A 458 5.71 7.07 -41.05
C CYS A 458 6.23 8.50 -40.85
N CYS A 459 5.98 9.40 -41.82
CA CYS A 459 6.42 10.79 -41.79
C CYS A 459 5.35 11.76 -41.28
N GLU A 460 4.25 11.27 -40.74
CA GLU A 460 3.22 12.09 -40.11
C GLU A 460 2.91 11.56 -38.72
N ALA A 461 2.53 12.46 -37.81
CA ALA A 461 2.05 12.07 -36.49
C ALA A 461 0.76 11.24 -36.66
N ASN A 462 0.78 10.01 -36.18
CA ASN A 462 -0.32 9.06 -36.34
C ASN A 462 -0.83 8.48 -35.01
N GLY A 463 -0.14 8.77 -33.90
CA GLY A 463 -0.56 8.40 -32.54
C GLY A 463 -0.42 6.92 -32.18
N ASN A 464 -0.13 6.04 -33.13
CA ASN A 464 0.10 4.62 -32.85
C ASN A 464 1.53 4.36 -32.41
N THR A 465 1.86 3.19 -31.87
CA THR A 465 3.24 2.84 -31.50
C THR A 465 4.07 2.28 -32.67
N SER A 466 3.56 2.40 -33.90
CA SER A 466 4.17 1.92 -35.14
C SER A 466 3.64 2.68 -36.35
N CYS A 467 4.33 2.60 -37.48
CA CYS A 467 3.85 3.10 -38.76
C CYS A 467 3.74 1.96 -39.80
N SER A 468 3.30 2.27 -41.03
CA SER A 468 3.09 1.26 -42.10
C SER A 468 4.35 0.52 -42.57
N ASP A 469 5.55 1.00 -42.23
CA ASP A 469 6.82 0.31 -42.49
C ASP A 469 7.46 -0.15 -41.18
N GLN A 470 7.49 -1.47 -40.97
CA GLN A 470 8.08 -2.09 -39.78
C GLN A 470 9.59 -1.82 -39.66
N ALA A 471 10.32 -1.76 -40.78
CA ALA A 471 11.75 -1.47 -40.72
C ALA A 471 12.02 -0.01 -40.34
N CYS A 472 11.15 0.89 -40.77
CA CYS A 472 11.18 2.29 -40.33
C CYS A 472 10.81 2.41 -38.85
N THR A 473 9.76 1.70 -38.41
CA THR A 473 9.36 1.60 -37.01
C THR A 473 10.54 1.16 -36.16
N ASP A 474 11.16 0.03 -36.47
CA ASP A 474 12.31 -0.51 -35.71
C ASP A 474 13.50 0.47 -35.67
N ALA A 475 13.74 1.21 -36.75
CA ALA A 475 14.81 2.20 -36.83
C ALA A 475 14.52 3.41 -35.92
N VAL A 476 13.30 3.94 -35.96
CA VAL A 476 12.87 5.04 -35.09
C VAL A 476 12.88 4.61 -33.62
N CYS A 477 12.37 3.40 -33.29
CA CYS A 477 12.40 2.86 -31.93
C CYS A 477 13.82 2.72 -31.37
N ALA A 478 14.80 2.44 -32.23
CA ALA A 478 16.20 2.31 -31.83
C ALA A 478 16.85 3.67 -31.50
N VAL A 479 16.32 4.75 -32.07
CA VAL A 479 16.75 6.12 -31.78
C VAL A 479 16.02 6.66 -30.56
N ASP A 480 14.69 6.51 -30.53
CA ASP A 480 13.85 6.89 -29.40
C ASP A 480 12.77 5.83 -29.14
N ALA A 481 12.91 5.14 -28.01
CA ALA A 481 11.98 4.09 -27.60
C ALA A 481 10.58 4.64 -27.25
N ILE A 482 10.46 5.95 -26.96
CA ILE A 482 9.19 6.59 -26.64
C ILE A 482 8.21 6.51 -27.83
N CYS A 483 8.73 6.64 -29.05
CA CYS A 483 7.94 6.55 -30.28
C CYS A 483 7.17 5.24 -30.44
N CYS A 484 7.63 4.18 -29.77
CA CYS A 484 7.09 2.84 -29.87
C CYS A 484 6.46 2.33 -28.56
N GLN A 485 6.42 3.18 -27.54
CA GLN A 485 5.83 2.90 -26.24
C GLN A 485 4.66 3.82 -25.92
N PHE A 486 4.72 5.07 -26.37
CA PHE A 486 3.76 6.12 -26.00
C PHE A 486 3.05 6.75 -27.19
N GLY A 487 3.54 6.54 -28.42
CA GLY A 487 2.85 6.92 -29.65
C GLY A 487 3.73 7.69 -30.63
N TRP A 488 3.34 7.66 -31.90
CA TRP A 488 4.05 8.24 -33.03
C TRP A 488 3.60 9.68 -33.25
N ASP A 489 4.36 10.62 -32.70
CA ASP A 489 4.10 12.06 -32.77
C ASP A 489 4.94 12.76 -33.86
N SER A 490 4.95 14.09 -33.87
CA SER A 490 5.73 14.89 -34.82
C SER A 490 7.25 14.73 -34.67
N ILE A 491 7.72 14.32 -33.49
CA ILE A 491 9.14 14.05 -33.23
C ILE A 491 9.49 12.70 -33.86
N CYS A 492 8.66 11.67 -33.65
CA CYS A 492 8.81 10.36 -34.28
C CYS A 492 8.78 10.43 -35.81
N ALA A 493 7.86 11.25 -36.36
CA ALA A 493 7.81 11.56 -37.79
C ALA A 493 9.09 12.27 -38.28
N GLY A 494 9.64 13.21 -37.50
CA GLY A 494 10.90 13.87 -37.82
C GLY A 494 12.11 12.92 -37.80
N ILE A 495 12.14 11.97 -36.85
CA ILE A 495 13.16 10.91 -36.82
C ILE A 495 13.00 9.99 -38.04
N ALA A 496 11.76 9.67 -38.42
CA ALA A 496 11.46 8.85 -39.58
C ALA A 496 11.92 9.50 -40.90
N GLU A 497 11.81 10.82 -41.05
CA GLU A 497 12.33 11.55 -42.22
C GLU A 497 13.84 11.32 -42.41
N ASP A 498 14.59 11.30 -41.30
CA ASP A 498 16.05 11.15 -41.30
C ASP A 498 16.50 9.67 -41.41
N GLU A 499 15.86 8.77 -40.66
CA GLU A 499 16.28 7.36 -40.54
C GLU A 499 15.68 6.46 -41.64
N CYS A 500 14.51 6.82 -42.18
CA CYS A 500 13.76 5.98 -43.14
C CYS A 500 13.92 6.43 -44.60
N ASN A 501 15.04 7.09 -44.92
CA ASN A 501 15.42 7.52 -46.27
C ASN A 501 14.33 8.37 -46.96
N GLY A 502 13.72 9.30 -46.21
CA GLY A 502 12.69 10.22 -46.68
C GLY A 502 11.30 9.60 -46.89
N CYS A 503 10.93 8.56 -46.12
CA CYS A 503 9.63 7.88 -46.14
C CYS A 503 9.12 7.47 -47.54
N ALA A 504 10.04 7.17 -48.46
CA ALA A 504 9.67 6.82 -49.82
C ALA A 504 9.02 5.42 -49.94
N GLY A 505 8.92 4.66 -48.84
CA GLY A 505 8.61 3.23 -48.83
C GLY A 505 9.59 2.42 -49.68
N PRO A 506 9.41 1.09 -49.81
CA PRO A 506 10.03 0.31 -50.87
C PRO A 506 9.50 0.62 -52.28
#